data_AF-A0A958Z4M2-F1
#
_entry.id   AF-A0A958Z4M2-F1
#
_cell.length_a   1.000
_cell.length_b   1.000
_cell.length_c   1.000
_cell.angle_alpha   90.00
_cell.angle_beta   90.00
_cell.angle_gamma   90.00
#
_symmetry.space_group_name_H-M   'P 1'
#
loop_
_entity.id
_entity.type
_entity.pdbx_description
1 polymer ?
#
loop_
_entity_poly.entity_id
_entity_poly.type
_entity_poly.pdbx_seq_one_letter_code
_entity_poly.pdbx_strand_id
1 'polypeptide(L)'
;MKGVLLVNLGSPDSTNPKDVKKYLDEFLMDPRVIDVPFWFRSFLVRGIILNTRPKKSAEAYQRIWWEEGSPLIVISERLQKKIQKKTTIPVALAMRYG
;
A
#
# COMPACT_ATOMS: atom_id res chain seq x y z
N MET A 1 0.30 -3.85 29.08
CA MET A 1 1.34 -3.23 28.24
C MET A 1 0.69 -2.29 27.24
N LYS A 2 1.37 -1.22 26.83
CA LYS A 2 0.92 -0.29 25.78
C LYS A 2 1.86 -0.42 24.58
N GLY A 3 1.36 -0.18 23.38
CA GLY A 3 2.12 -0.17 22.13
C GLY A 3 1.56 0.89 21.20
N VAL A 4 2.38 1.39 20.27
CA VAL A 4 1.97 2.34 19.23
C VAL A 4 2.07 1.65 17.88
N LEU A 5 0.98 1.66 17.13
CA LEU A 5 0.96 1.18 15.75
C LEU A 5 0.81 2.37 14.81
N LEU A 6 1.84 2.61 14.00
CA LEU A 6 1.81 3.57 12.91
C LEU A 6 1.17 2.88 11.70
N VAL A 7 -0.04 3.27 11.37
CA VAL A 7 -0.83 2.65 10.30
C VAL A 7 -0.83 3.49 9.04
N ASN A 8 -0.68 2.85 7.89
CA ASN A 8 -0.84 3.48 6.58
C ASN A 8 -1.41 2.49 5.55
N LEU A 9 -1.71 2.99 4.35
CA LEU A 9 -2.24 2.17 3.25
C LEU A 9 -1.22 1.15 2.74
N GLY A 10 0.06 1.51 2.74
CA GLY A 10 1.11 0.72 2.11
C GLY A 10 1.37 1.14 0.67
N SER A 11 2.24 0.39 0.02
CA SER A 11 2.72 0.63 -1.35
C SER A 11 2.99 -0.71 -2.02
N PRO A 12 2.93 -0.83 -3.36
CA PRO A 12 3.35 -2.05 -4.03
C PRO A 12 4.81 -2.38 -3.71
N ASP A 13 5.15 -3.67 -3.72
CA ASP A 13 6.50 -4.18 -3.45
C ASP A 13 7.56 -3.60 -4.42
N SER A 14 7.14 -3.30 -5.66
CA SER A 14 7.99 -2.66 -6.67
C SER A 14 7.18 -1.87 -7.70
N THR A 15 7.89 -1.22 -8.62
CA THR A 15 7.30 -0.55 -9.79
C THR A 15 6.88 -1.53 -10.89
N ASN A 16 7.12 -2.84 -10.72
CA ASN A 16 6.70 -3.85 -11.69
C ASN A 16 5.17 -3.87 -11.78
N PRO A 17 4.57 -3.81 -12.99
CA PRO A 17 3.13 -3.89 -13.16
C PRO A 17 2.45 -5.09 -12.48
N LYS A 18 3.17 -6.20 -12.27
CA LYS A 18 2.63 -7.37 -11.54
C LYS A 18 2.42 -7.07 -10.05
N ASP A 19 3.37 -6.42 -9.40
CA ASP A 19 3.30 -6.08 -7.98
C ASP A 19 2.28 -4.96 -7.75
N VAL A 20 2.25 -3.98 -8.66
CA VAL A 20 1.21 -2.96 -8.69
C VAL A 20 -0.18 -3.57 -8.90
N LYS A 21 -0.32 -4.59 -9.74
CA LYS A 21 -1.58 -5.31 -9.93
C LYS A 21 -2.03 -6.01 -8.65
N LYS A 22 -1.11 -6.69 -7.94
CA LYS A 22 -1.39 -7.34 -6.66
C LYS A 22 -1.88 -6.32 -5.62
N TYR A 23 -1.13 -5.24 -5.43
CA TYR A 23 -1.50 -4.14 -4.54
C TYR A 23 -2.88 -3.55 -4.88
N LEU A 24 -3.17 -3.29 -6.17
CA LEU A 24 -4.46 -2.76 -6.60
C LEU A 24 -5.61 -3.76 -6.42
N ASP A 25 -5.38 -5.07 -6.56
CA ASP A 25 -6.41 -6.08 -6.28
C ASP A 25 -6.78 -6.03 -4.80
N GLU A 26 -5.80 -6.08 -3.90
CA GLU A 26 -6.02 -6.02 -2.45
C GLU A 26 -6.70 -4.71 -2.03
N PHE A 27 -6.22 -3.57 -2.54
CA PHE A 27 -6.76 -2.25 -2.22
C PHE A 27 -8.20 -2.05 -2.71
N LEU A 28 -8.47 -2.37 -3.97
CA LEU A 28 -9.77 -2.09 -4.58
C LEU A 28 -10.82 -3.16 -4.25
N MET A 29 -10.41 -4.35 -3.82
CA MET A 29 -11.32 -5.39 -3.32
C MET A 29 -11.78 -5.16 -1.88
N ASP A 30 -11.23 -4.19 -1.14
CA ASP A 30 -11.68 -3.86 0.21
C ASP A 30 -13.07 -3.16 0.17
N PRO A 31 -14.08 -3.68 0.90
CA PRO A 31 -15.41 -3.06 0.98
C PRO A 31 -15.42 -1.65 1.56
N ARG A 32 -14.39 -1.26 2.31
CA ARG A 32 -14.25 0.09 2.85
C ARG A 32 -13.72 1.09 1.82
N VAL A 33 -13.22 0.61 0.67
CA VAL A 33 -12.71 1.43 -0.43
C VAL A 33 -13.74 1.53 -1.55
N ILE A 34 -14.34 0.41 -1.94
CA ILE A 34 -15.44 0.37 -2.91
C ILE A 34 -16.64 -0.32 -2.26
N ASP A 35 -17.63 0.49 -1.89
CA ASP A 35 -18.87 0.07 -1.24
C ASP A 35 -19.91 -0.42 -2.28
N VAL A 36 -19.59 -1.54 -2.92
CA VAL A 36 -20.50 -2.29 -3.79
C VAL A 36 -20.50 -3.76 -3.39
N PRO A 37 -21.58 -4.53 -3.65
CA PRO A 37 -21.62 -5.95 -3.31
C PRO A 37 -20.46 -6.71 -3.93
N PHE A 38 -19.96 -7.72 -3.21
CA PHE A 38 -18.72 -8.43 -3.54
C PHE A 38 -18.64 -8.89 -5.00
N TRP A 39 -19.73 -9.46 -5.54
CA TRP A 39 -19.78 -9.95 -6.92
C TRP A 39 -19.57 -8.84 -7.95
N PHE A 40 -20.27 -7.71 -7.78
CA PHE A 40 -20.11 -6.54 -8.65
C PHE A 40 -18.72 -5.91 -8.49
N ARG A 41 -18.19 -5.86 -7.27
CA ARG A 41 -16.83 -5.37 -7.01
C ARG A 41 -15.80 -6.24 -7.71
N SER A 42 -15.89 -7.55 -7.55
CA SER A 42 -14.97 -8.50 -8.17
C SER A 42 -14.99 -8.39 -9.69
N PHE A 43 -16.17 -8.29 -10.30
CA PHE A 43 -16.30 -8.12 -11.74
C PHE A 43 -15.68 -6.79 -12.22
N LEU A 44 -15.99 -5.69 -11.54
CA LEU A 44 -15.44 -4.36 -11.87
C LEU A 44 -13.91 -4.35 -11.72
N VAL A 45 -13.40 -4.80 -10.57
CA VAL A 45 -11.97 -4.72 -10.25
C VAL A 45 -11.18 -5.68 -11.13
N ARG A 46 -11.48 -6.98 -11.08
CA ARG A 46 -10.68 -8.00 -11.77
C ARG A 46 -11.00 -8.11 -13.26
N GLY A 47 -12.21 -7.76 -13.68
CA GLY A 47 -12.63 -7.81 -15.08
C GLY A 47 -12.28 -6.55 -15.87
N ILE A 48 -12.29 -5.36 -15.26
CA ILE A 48 -12.08 -4.09 -15.97
C ILE A 48 -10.81 -3.38 -15.49
N ILE A 49 -10.73 -3.08 -14.18
CA ILE A 49 -9.69 -2.18 -13.66
C ILE A 49 -8.29 -2.81 -13.74
N LEU A 50 -8.12 -4.04 -13.26
CA LEU A 50 -6.82 -4.70 -13.17
C LEU A 50 -6.22 -5.13 -14.52
N ASN A 51 -6.96 -4.97 -15.62
CA ASN A 51 -6.47 -5.26 -16.97
C ASN A 51 -5.73 -4.07 -17.61
N THR A 52 -6.04 -2.84 -17.18
CA THR A 52 -5.51 -1.62 -17.81
C THR A 52 -4.78 -0.71 -16.84
N ARG A 53 -5.27 -0.60 -15.60
CA ARG A 53 -4.77 0.34 -14.59
C ARG A 53 -3.36 0.03 -14.08
N PRO A 54 -2.94 -1.24 -13.85
CA PRO A 54 -1.63 -1.51 -13.27
C PRO A 54 -0.46 -0.96 -14.08
N LYS A 55 -0.52 -0.98 -15.42
CA LYS A 55 0.52 -0.42 -16.28
C LYS A 55 0.66 1.09 -16.10
N LYS A 56 -0.46 1.82 -16.13
CA LYS A 56 -0.48 3.28 -15.92
C LYS A 56 -0.01 3.66 -14.50
N SER A 57 -0.44 2.90 -13.50
CA SER A 57 -0.02 3.10 -12.11
C SER A 57 1.47 2.80 -11.91
N ALA A 58 2.00 1.73 -12.52
CA ALA A 58 3.42 1.40 -12.48
C ALA A 58 4.30 2.53 -13.02
N GLU A 59 3.93 3.13 -14.16
CA GLU A 59 4.63 4.30 -14.71
C GLU A 59 4.61 5.49 -13.73
N ALA A 60 3.50 5.70 -13.02
CA ALA A 60 3.41 6.76 -12.00
C ALA A 60 4.29 6.46 -10.78
N TYR A 61 4.30 5.22 -10.28
CA TYR A 61 5.20 4.81 -9.21
C TYR A 61 6.66 4.96 -9.60
N GLN A 62 7.02 4.59 -10.83
CA GLN A 62 8.37 4.66 -11.34
C GLN A 62 8.92 6.09 -11.38
N ARG A 63 8.08 7.10 -11.66
CA ARG A 63 8.50 8.52 -11.68
C ARG A 63 8.98 9.05 -10.32
N ILE A 64 8.52 8.47 -9.23
CA ILE A 64 8.81 8.93 -7.87
C ILE A 64 9.55 7.89 -7.03
N TRP A 65 9.93 6.76 -7.63
CA TRP A 65 10.57 5.66 -6.92
C TRP A 65 11.97 6.06 -6.49
N TRP A 66 12.34 5.71 -5.26
CA TRP A 66 13.71 5.90 -4.77
C TRP A 66 14.52 4.62 -4.94
N GLU A 67 15.84 4.74 -4.84
CA GLU A 67 16.73 3.56 -4.85
C GLU A 67 16.41 2.63 -3.67
N GLU A 68 16.03 3.18 -2.51
CA GLU A 68 15.66 2.40 -1.33
C GLU A 68 14.23 1.82 -1.39
N GLY A 69 13.43 2.19 -2.39
CA GLY A 69 12.05 1.71 -2.55
C GLY A 69 11.00 2.81 -2.57
N SER A 70 9.77 2.46 -2.15
CA SER A 70 8.67 3.43 -2.12
C SER A 70 8.95 4.54 -1.11
N PRO A 71 8.87 5.83 -1.50
CA PRO A 71 9.07 6.94 -0.56
C PRO A 71 8.17 6.86 0.67
N LEU A 72 6.92 6.39 0.53
CA LEU A 72 5.99 6.23 1.64
C LEU A 72 6.53 5.24 2.68
N ILE A 73 7.01 4.07 2.24
CA ILE A 73 7.54 3.03 3.11
C ILE A 73 8.85 3.52 3.75
N VAL A 74 9.78 4.02 2.94
CA VAL A 74 11.09 4.51 3.41
C VAL A 74 10.93 5.62 4.44
N ILE A 75 10.05 6.60 4.20
CA ILE A 75 9.80 7.68 5.14
C ILE A 75 9.11 7.16 6.40
N SER A 76 8.17 6.23 6.28
CA SER A 76 7.47 5.64 7.42
C SER A 76 8.43 4.87 8.33
N GLU A 77 9.36 4.09 7.78
CA GLU A 77 10.41 3.42 8.54
C GLU A 77 11.35 4.40 9.25
N ARG A 78 11.77 5.47 8.55
CA ARG A 78 12.58 6.54 9.15
C ARG A 78 11.83 7.22 10.30
N LEU A 79 10.53 7.44 10.14
CA LEU A 79 9.67 8.02 11.18
C LEU A 79 9.53 7.09 12.37
N GLN A 80 9.24 5.80 12.16
CA GLN A 80 9.15 4.79 13.22
C GLN A 80 10.45 4.76 14.04
N LYS A 81 11.61 4.69 13.37
CA LYS A 81 12.92 4.69 14.03
C LYS A 81 13.16 5.96 14.86
N LYS A 82 12.71 7.12 14.38
CA LYS A 82 12.83 8.40 15.12
C LYS A 82 11.90 8.45 16.33
N ILE A 83 10.66 7.97 16.21
CA ILE A 83 9.70 7.96 17.31
C ILE A 83 10.12 6.95 18.38
N GLN A 84 10.58 5.75 17.99
CA GLN A 84 11.04 4.74 18.94
C GLN A 84 12.16 5.25 19.85
N LYS A 85 13.04 6.15 19.36
CA LYS A 85 14.08 6.78 20.19
C LYS A 85 13.55 7.77 21.23
N LYS A 86 12.29 8.19 21.12
CA LYS A 86 11.64 9.16 22.02
C LYS A 86 10.73 8.50 23.07
N THR A 87 10.59 7.18 23.05
CA THR A 87 9.71 6.46 23.98
C THR A 87 10.20 5.05 24.27
N THR A 88 9.91 4.56 25.47
CA THR A 88 10.14 3.15 25.85
C THR A 88 9.00 2.24 25.41
N ILE A 89 7.90 2.81 24.91
CA ILE A 89 6.76 2.07 24.37
C ILE A 89 7.16 1.47 23.01
N PRO A 90 6.88 0.18 22.72
CA PRO A 90 7.14 -0.40 21.41
C PRO A 90 6.33 0.31 20.30
N VAL A 91 7.01 0.70 19.23
CA VAL A 91 6.42 1.34 18.05
C VAL A 91 6.59 0.43 16.85
N ALA A 92 5.49 0.04 16.21
CA ALA A 92 5.50 -0.79 15.00
C ALA A 92 4.86 -0.05 13.82
N LEU A 93 5.19 -0.49 12.62
CA LEU A 93 4.52 -0.08 11.38
C LEU A 93 3.58 -1.17 10.91
N ALA A 94 2.41 -0.79 10.43
CA ALA A 94 1.51 -1.67 9.73
C ALA A 94 0.97 -1.01 8.48
N MET A 95 1.09 -1.74 7.38
CA MET A 95 0.51 -1.35 6.11
C MET A 95 -0.70 -2.22 5.82
N ARG A 96 -1.71 -1.63 5.18
CA ARG A 96 -2.97 -2.32 4.96
C ARG A 96 -2.96 -3.23 3.71
N TYR A 97 -2.34 -2.79 2.62
CA TYR A 97 -2.43 -3.45 1.30
C TYR A 97 -1.08 -3.75 0.65
N GLY A 98 0.03 -3.44 1.34
CA GLY A 98 1.39 -3.60 0.86
C GLY A 98 2.40 -3.35 1.96
#